data_AF-A0A8T3YCE8-F1
#
_entry.id   AF-A0A8T3YCE8-F1
#
_cell.length_a   1.000
_cell.length_b   1.000
_cell.length_c   1.000
_cell.angle_alpha   90.00
_cell.angle_beta   90.00
_cell.angle_gamma   90.00
#
_symmetry.space_group_name_H-M   'P 1'
#
loop_
_entity.id
_entity.type
_entity.pdbx_description
1 polymer ?
#
loop_
_entity_poly.entity_id
_entity_poly.type
_entity_poly.pdbx_seq_one_letter_code
_entity_poly.pdbx_strand_id
1 'polypeptide(L)'
;MNTELIAKSVIAAGVEKMDLSMFPEEQRKEICARIAEALFKQNKVAEAVRVLESGNVQLPADRLEPIADYYFKTADYPTAYKIYQKIGYDQMAEFIRLNCL
;
A
#
# COMPACT_ATOMS: atom_id res chain seq x y z
N MET A 1 -6.24 13.65 18.12
CA MET A 1 -5.85 14.24 16.82
C MET A 1 -6.50 13.42 15.72
N ASN A 2 -7.10 14.04 14.68
CA ASN A 2 -7.85 13.31 13.66
C ASN A 2 -6.94 12.93 12.48
N THR A 3 -6.35 11.74 12.54
CA THR A 3 -5.47 11.18 11.49
C THR A 3 -6.16 11.01 10.14
N GLU A 4 -7.49 10.87 10.12
CA GLU A 4 -8.29 10.77 8.90
C GLU A 4 -8.37 12.10 8.15
N LEU A 5 -8.54 13.22 8.86
CA LEU A 5 -8.51 14.56 8.28
C LEU A 5 -7.13 14.88 7.69
N ILE A 6 -6.06 14.49 8.39
CA ILE A 6 -4.68 14.67 7.91
C ILE A 6 -4.46 13.84 6.63
N ALA A 7 -4.89 12.57 6.62
CA ALA A 7 -4.79 11.71 5.45
C ALA A 7 -5.51 12.30 4.23
N LYS A 8 -6.73 12.84 4.41
CA LYS A 8 -7.48 13.51 3.34
C LYS A 8 -6.73 14.74 2.79
N SER A 9 -6.17 15.56 3.68
CA SER A 9 -5.38 16.74 3.28
C SER A 9 -4.13 16.35 2.49
N VAL A 10 -3.41 15.30 2.91
CA VAL A 10 -2.21 14.82 2.20
C VAL A 10 -2.58 14.29 0.81
N ILE A 11 -3.66 13.50 0.70
CA ILE A 11 -4.12 12.99 -0.60
C ILE A 11 -4.51 14.14 -1.53
N ALA A 12 -5.17 15.18 -1.02
CA ALA A 12 -5.55 16.35 -1.81
C ALA A 12 -4.34 17.18 -2.27
N ALA A 13 -3.28 17.24 -1.46
CA ALA A 13 -2.05 17.98 -1.76
C ALA A 13 -1.09 17.23 -2.71
N GLY A 14 -1.23 15.90 -2.78
CA GLY A 14 -0.31 15.00 -3.47
C GLY A 14 0.61 14.28 -2.48
N VAL A 15 0.61 12.94 -2.53
CA VAL A 15 1.38 12.10 -1.61
C VAL A 15 2.90 12.24 -1.77
N GLU A 16 3.35 12.71 -2.93
CA GLU A 16 4.75 13.00 -3.22
C GLU A 16 5.31 14.18 -2.41
N LYS A 17 4.43 15.03 -1.85
CA LYS A 17 4.78 16.16 -0.97
C LYS A 17 4.56 15.84 0.50
N MET A 18 4.29 14.57 0.82
CA MET A 18 4.00 14.15 2.19
C MET A 18 5.23 14.34 3.08
N ASP A 19 5.14 15.29 4.02
CA ASP A 19 6.07 15.43 5.14
C ASP A 19 5.32 15.20 6.44
N LEU A 20 5.67 14.11 7.12
CA LEU A 20 5.09 13.74 8.42
C LEU A 20 6.11 13.84 9.55
N SER A 21 7.27 14.49 9.33
CA SER A 21 8.35 14.60 10.31
C SER A 21 7.93 15.25 11.63
N MET A 22 6.92 16.13 11.58
CA MET A 22 6.33 16.78 12.75
C MET A 22 5.53 15.82 13.66
N PHE A 23 5.22 14.60 13.20
CA PHE A 23 4.46 13.61 13.95
C PHE A 23 5.36 12.53 14.57
N PRO A 24 5.04 12.04 15.77
CA PRO A 24 5.64 10.85 16.36
C PRO A 24 5.48 9.63 15.44
N GLU A 25 6.41 8.67 15.54
CA GLU A 25 6.46 7.50 14.67
C GLU A 25 5.14 6.73 14.61
N GLU A 26 4.51 6.44 15.75
CA GLU A 26 3.24 5.72 15.81
C GLU A 26 2.11 6.47 15.09
N GLN A 27 2.09 7.80 15.17
CA GLN A 27 1.13 8.62 14.42
C GLN A 27 1.45 8.65 12.94
N ARG A 28 2.73 8.71 12.54
CA ARG A 28 3.12 8.61 11.12
C ARG A 28 2.63 7.30 10.52
N LYS A 29 2.82 6.18 11.24
CA LYS A 29 2.37 4.86 10.80
C LYS A 29 0.86 4.83 10.58
N GLU A 30 0.10 5.36 11.55
CA GLU A 30 -1.36 5.41 11.43
C GLU A 30 -1.82 6.33 10.28
N ILE A 31 -1.21 7.51 10.12
CA ILE A 31 -1.51 8.42 9.01
C ILE A 31 -1.22 7.75 7.67
N CYS A 32 -0.04 7.13 7.50
CA CYS A 32 0.32 6.41 6.28
C CYS A 32 -0.65 5.26 5.99
N ALA A 33 -1.07 4.49 7.01
CA ALA A 33 -2.07 3.43 6.84
C ALA A 33 -3.42 3.98 6.35
N ARG A 34 -3.88 5.12 6.88
CA ARG A 34 -5.13 5.77 6.45
C ARG A 34 -5.04 6.33 5.03
N ILE A 35 -3.91 6.96 4.68
CA ILE A 35 -3.66 7.46 3.33
C ILE A 35 -3.71 6.30 2.33
N ALA A 36 -2.99 5.23 2.62
CA ALA A 36 -2.95 4.04 1.77
C ALA A 36 -4.34 3.41 1.61
N GLU A 37 -5.12 3.27 2.68
CA GLU A 37 -6.49 2.75 2.61
C GLU A 37 -7.38 3.60 1.68
N ALA A 38 -7.29 4.92 1.76
CA ALA A 38 -8.05 5.82 0.90
C ALA A 38 -7.59 5.76 -0.56
N LEU A 39 -6.30 5.59 -0.82
CA LEU A 39 -5.75 5.42 -2.17
C LEU A 39 -6.14 4.06 -2.77
N PHE A 40 -6.19 2.98 -1.97
CA PHE A 40 -6.71 1.69 -2.42
C PHE A 40 -8.17 1.80 -2.86
N LYS A 41 -9.02 2.51 -2.09
CA LYS A 41 -10.42 2.77 -2.49
C LYS A 41 -10.55 3.57 -3.78
N GLN A 42 -9.52 4.32 -4.16
CA GLN A 42 -9.43 5.08 -5.41
C GLN A 42 -8.70 4.32 -6.53
N ASN A 43 -8.36 3.05 -6.31
CA ASN A 43 -7.57 2.24 -7.24
C ASN A 43 -6.17 2.82 -7.56
N LYS A 44 -5.66 3.71 -6.69
CA LYS A 44 -4.33 4.34 -6.78
C LYS A 44 -3.30 3.51 -6.05
N VAL A 45 -3.20 2.25 -6.44
CA VAL A 45 -2.53 1.22 -5.65
C VAL A 45 -1.01 1.45 -5.56
N ALA A 46 -0.37 1.89 -6.64
CA ALA A 46 1.06 2.19 -6.64
C ALA A 46 1.42 3.36 -5.69
N GLU A 47 0.56 4.38 -5.61
CA GLU A 47 0.73 5.49 -4.66
C GLU A 47 0.57 5.00 -3.21
N ALA A 48 -0.44 4.14 -2.96
CA ALA A 48 -0.68 3.57 -1.65
C ALA A 48 0.52 2.76 -1.12
N VAL A 49 1.11 1.90 -1.96
CA VAL A 49 2.30 1.11 -1.60
C VAL A 49 3.49 2.02 -1.25
N ARG A 50 3.74 3.07 -2.06
CA ARG A 50 4.82 4.02 -1.77
C ARG A 50 4.65 4.74 -0.45
N VAL A 51 3.42 5.16 -0.13
CA VAL A 51 3.11 5.81 1.15
C VAL A 51 3.44 4.89 2.34
N LEU A 52 3.09 3.62 2.23
CA LEU A 52 3.36 2.64 3.30
C LEU A 52 4.86 2.37 3.46
N GLU A 53 5.58 2.22 2.34
CA GLU A 53 7.04 2.08 2.35
C GLU A 53 7.71 3.30 2.99
N SER A 54 7.27 4.51 2.65
CA SER A 54 7.80 5.75 3.22
C SER A 54 7.50 5.90 4.72
N GLY A 55 6.36 5.37 5.18
CA GLY A 55 5.96 5.37 6.58
C GLY A 55 6.58 4.25 7.41
N ASN A 56 7.37 3.36 6.79
CA ASN A 56 7.81 2.09 7.36
C ASN A 56 6.65 1.29 8.00
N VAL A 57 5.50 1.32 7.33
CA VAL A 57 4.28 0.64 7.77
C VAL A 57 4.25 -0.74 7.15
N GLN A 58 4.42 -1.77 7.96
CA GLN A 58 4.04 -3.12 7.57
C GLN A 58 2.52 -3.18 7.49
N LEU A 59 1.99 -3.41 6.30
CA LEU A 59 0.58 -3.72 6.18
C LEU A 59 0.33 -5.15 6.67
N PRO A 60 -0.77 -5.38 7.40
CA PRO A 60 -1.22 -6.74 7.66
C PRO A 60 -1.66 -7.40 6.34
N ALA A 61 -1.40 -8.70 6.23
CA ALA A 61 -1.56 -9.46 4.98
C ALA A 61 -3.00 -9.42 4.44
N ASP A 62 -3.98 -9.42 5.34
CA ASP A 62 -5.42 -9.31 5.08
C ASP A 62 -5.80 -8.06 4.28
N ARG A 63 -5.04 -6.97 4.42
CA ARG A 63 -5.28 -5.73 3.67
C ARG A 63 -4.59 -5.72 2.32
N LEU A 64 -3.48 -6.43 2.16
CA LEU A 64 -2.67 -6.48 0.94
C LEU A 64 -3.10 -7.57 -0.03
N GLU A 65 -3.73 -8.64 0.45
CA GLU A 65 -4.23 -9.73 -0.40
C GLU A 65 -5.21 -9.24 -1.49
N PRO A 66 -6.28 -8.45 -1.19
CA PRO A 66 -7.20 -7.97 -2.21
C PRO A 66 -6.53 -7.09 -3.29
N ILE A 67 -5.39 -6.50 -2.96
CA ILE A 67 -4.60 -5.65 -3.85
C ILE A 67 -3.72 -6.49 -4.76
N ALA A 68 -3.06 -7.50 -4.21
CA ALA A 68 -2.32 -8.47 -5.00
C ALA A 68 -3.25 -9.16 -6.01
N ASP A 69 -4.46 -9.53 -5.56
CA ASP A 69 -5.54 -10.06 -6.38
C ASP A 69 -5.96 -9.12 -7.51
N TYR A 70 -6.09 -7.82 -7.22
CA TYR A 70 -6.44 -6.82 -8.23
C TYR A 70 -5.40 -6.80 -9.35
N TYR A 71 -4.11 -6.70 -9.00
CA TYR A 71 -3.04 -6.67 -10.00
C TYR A 71 -2.90 -7.98 -10.77
N PHE A 72 -3.13 -9.11 -10.10
CA PHE A 72 -3.19 -10.41 -10.77
C PHE A 72 -4.32 -10.44 -11.82
N LYS A 73 -5.52 -9.96 -11.46
CA LYS A 73 -6.70 -9.90 -12.36
C LYS A 73 -6.51 -8.91 -13.52
N THR A 74 -5.74 -7.85 -13.33
CA THR A 74 -5.41 -6.89 -14.39
C THR A 74 -4.12 -7.21 -15.16
N ALA A 75 -3.56 -8.42 -14.97
CA ALA A 75 -2.34 -8.90 -15.62
C ALA A 75 -1.06 -8.08 -15.33
N ASP A 76 -1.03 -7.30 -14.25
CA ASP A 76 0.20 -6.68 -13.74
C ASP A 76 0.91 -7.65 -12.80
N TYR A 77 1.43 -8.72 -13.41
CA TYR A 77 2.07 -9.82 -12.71
C TYR A 77 3.33 -9.44 -11.92
N PRO A 78 4.21 -8.53 -12.40
CA PRO A 78 5.36 -8.10 -11.60
C PRO A 78 4.96 -7.44 -10.28
N THR A 79 3.89 -6.65 -10.30
CA THR A 79 3.40 -5.97 -9.10
C THR A 79 2.67 -6.95 -8.17
N ALA A 80 1.80 -7.80 -8.72
CA ALA A 80 1.13 -8.85 -7.95
C ALA A 80 2.13 -9.78 -7.24
N TYR A 81 3.17 -10.24 -7.95
CA TYR A 81 4.26 -11.06 -7.41
C TYR A 81 4.91 -10.43 -6.18
N LYS A 82 5.34 -9.17 -6.29
CA LYS A 82 6.01 -8.46 -5.19
C LYS A 82 5.12 -8.34 -3.96
N ILE A 83 3.82 -8.13 -4.15
CA ILE A 83 2.88 -7.98 -3.03
C ILE A 83 2.64 -9.34 -2.38
N TYR A 84 2.33 -10.40 -3.14
CA TYR A 84 2.17 -11.75 -2.59
C TYR A 84 3.40 -12.22 -1.81
N GLN A 85 4.60 -11.94 -2.32
CA GLN A 85 5.85 -12.27 -1.64
C GLN A 85 6.01 -11.49 -0.32
N LYS A 86 5.64 -10.21 -0.30
CA LYS A 86 5.69 -9.38 0.92
C LYS A 86 4.70 -9.82 2.01
N ILE A 87 3.58 -10.42 1.63
CA ILE A 87 2.55 -10.88 2.58
C ILE A 87 2.66 -12.35 2.96
N GLY A 88 3.69 -13.06 2.47
CA GLY A 88 3.92 -14.48 2.76
C GLY A 88 2.99 -15.44 2.01
N TYR A 89 2.41 -15.00 0.89
CA TYR A 89 1.58 -15.85 0.02
C TYR A 89 2.48 -16.54 -1.01
N ASP A 90 3.43 -17.32 -0.52
CA ASP A 90 4.55 -17.87 -1.28
C ASP A 90 4.11 -18.73 -2.46
N GLN A 91 3.04 -19.53 -2.29
CA GLN A 91 2.49 -20.35 -3.35
C GLN A 91 1.99 -19.51 -4.53
N MET A 92 1.37 -18.37 -4.25
CA MET A 92 0.81 -17.50 -5.27
C MET A 92 1.89 -16.65 -5.94
N ALA A 93 2.87 -16.19 -5.16
CA ALA A 93 4.06 -15.56 -5.70
C ALA A 93 4.81 -16.54 -6.65
N GLU A 94 5.02 -17.78 -6.24
CA GLU A 94 5.70 -18.79 -7.05
C GLU A 94 4.91 -19.15 -8.31
N PHE A 95 3.59 -19.26 -8.22
CA PHE A 95 2.72 -19.46 -9.39
C PHE A 95 2.93 -18.36 -10.43
N ILE A 96 2.89 -17.08 -10.01
CA ILE A 96 3.09 -15.94 -10.89
C ILE A 96 4.49 -15.97 -11.50
N ARG A 97 5.51 -16.26 -10.69
CA ARG A 97 6.92 -16.34 -11.13
C ARG A 97 7.15 -17.39 -12.22
N LEU A 98 6.44 -18.51 -12.16
CA LEU A 98 6.63 -19.62 -13.10
C LEU A 98 5.77 -19.52 -14.37
N ASN A 99 4.62 -18.84 -14.30
CA ASN A 99 3.62 -18.88 -15.37
C ASN A 99 3.36 -17.53 -16.05
N CYS A 100 3.76 -16.42 -15.42
CA CYS A 100 3.34 -15.08 -15.84
C CYS A 100 4.49 -14.05 -15.93
N LEU A 101 5.70 -14.40 -15.45
CA LEU A 101 6.93 -13.62 -15.54
C LEU A 101 7.96 -14.36 -16.39
#